data_AF-A0A3Q9KB54-F1
#
_entry.id   AF-A0A3Q9KB54-F1
#
_cell.length_a   1.000
_cell.length_b   1.000
_cell.length_c   1.000
_cell.angle_alpha   90.00
_cell.angle_beta   90.00
_cell.angle_gamma   90.00
#
_symmetry.space_group_name_H-M   'P 1'
#
loop_
_entity.id
_entity.type
_entity.pdbx_description
1 polymer ?
#
loop_
_entity_poly.entity_id
_entity_poly.type
_entity_poly.pdbx_seq_one_letter_code
_entity_poly.pdbx_strand_id
1 'polypeptide(L)'
;MSRTKLLALAAAPALAVSLASPALADDETAHPRVVTAESPVRSIGANQTETVTVTCPRGTFAVSGGWVVSSASIDVTGNRAVSDRRWTIRFANEANQSGRVQAFARCAA
;
A
#
# COMPACT_ATOMS: atom_id res chain seq x y z
N MET A 1 68.73 14.79 59.06
CA MET A 1 67.63 15.60 59.60
C MET A 1 66.71 16.04 58.48
N SER A 2 65.45 16.25 58.83
CA SER A 2 64.34 16.81 58.05
C SER A 2 63.43 15.85 57.27
N ARG A 3 62.25 15.67 57.88
CA ARG A 3 61.03 15.04 57.37
C ARG A 3 60.32 16.05 56.47
N THR A 4 59.75 15.58 55.35
CA THR A 4 58.51 16.19 54.84
C THR A 4 57.63 15.13 54.18
N LYS A 5 56.58 14.73 54.89
CA LYS A 5 55.39 14.08 54.33
C LYS A 5 54.62 15.14 53.56
N LEU A 6 54.19 14.86 52.33
CA LEU A 6 53.16 15.63 51.64
C LEU A 6 52.12 14.68 51.05
N LEU A 7 50.88 15.15 51.13
CA LEU A 7 49.64 14.39 51.18
C LEU A 7 49.25 13.74 49.86
N ALA A 8 48.49 12.65 50.02
CA ALA A 8 47.72 11.97 48.98
C ALA A 8 46.74 12.91 48.27
N LEU A 9 46.62 12.75 46.94
CA LEU A 9 45.39 13.01 46.20
C LEU A 9 45.12 11.77 45.34
N ALA A 10 44.21 10.92 45.81
CA ALA A 10 43.70 9.81 45.02
C ALA A 10 42.80 10.36 43.92
N ALA A 11 43.25 10.28 42.67
CA ALA A 11 42.38 10.51 41.52
C ALA A 11 41.52 9.25 41.34
N ALA A 12 40.29 9.27 41.85
CA ALA A 12 39.30 8.25 41.53
C ALA A 12 38.95 8.37 40.04
N PRO A 13 39.07 7.29 39.24
CA PRO A 13 38.51 7.31 37.89
C PRO A 13 36.99 7.26 38.05
N ALA A 14 36.32 8.37 37.74
CA ALA A 14 34.88 8.36 37.57
C ALA A 14 34.56 7.47 36.35
N LEU A 15 34.20 6.21 36.62
CA LEU A 15 33.62 5.32 35.63
C LEU A 15 32.28 5.90 35.20
N ALA A 16 32.30 6.70 34.13
CA ALA A 16 31.09 7.11 33.44
C ALA A 16 30.49 5.88 32.77
N VAL A 17 29.56 5.21 33.47
CA VAL A 17 28.68 4.22 32.88
C VAL A 17 27.84 4.98 31.85
N SER A 18 28.20 4.87 30.57
CA SER A 18 27.33 5.29 29.48
C SER A 18 26.05 4.45 29.57
N LEU A 19 24.99 5.07 30.08
CA LEU A 19 23.63 4.60 29.84
C LEU A 19 23.42 4.75 28.33
N ALA A 20 23.70 3.69 27.59
CA ALA A 20 23.13 3.55 26.26
C ALA A 20 21.63 3.54 26.46
N SER A 21 20.99 4.70 26.23
CA SER A 21 19.55 4.77 26.07
C SER A 21 19.18 3.67 25.08
N PRO A 22 18.25 2.75 25.39
CA PRO A 22 17.57 2.03 24.34
C PRO A 22 16.78 3.10 23.60
N ALA A 23 17.41 3.72 22.61
CA ALA A 23 16.68 4.38 21.55
C ALA A 23 15.75 3.30 21.05
N LEU A 24 14.47 3.48 21.38
CA LEU A 24 13.35 2.76 20.80
C LEU A 24 13.71 2.62 19.33
N ALA A 25 13.96 1.38 18.90
CA ALA A 25 13.90 1.09 17.48
C ALA A 25 12.52 1.61 17.09
N ASP A 26 12.48 2.67 16.29
CA ASP A 26 11.26 3.09 15.64
C ASP A 26 10.69 1.82 15.02
N ASP A 27 9.60 1.32 15.61
CA ASP A 27 8.64 0.51 14.90
C ASP A 27 8.01 1.50 13.91
N GLU A 28 8.81 1.89 12.91
CA GLU A 28 8.33 2.58 11.73
C GLU A 28 7.34 1.59 11.15
N THR A 29 6.08 1.89 11.41
CA THR A 29 4.93 1.08 11.05
C THR A 29 5.01 0.97 9.54
N ALA A 30 5.64 -0.10 9.05
CA ALA A 30 5.96 -0.23 7.64
C ALA A 30 4.63 -0.15 6.88
N HIS A 31 4.40 0.96 6.19
CA HIS A 31 3.16 1.15 5.48
C HIS A 31 3.01 -0.01 4.49
N PRO A 32 1.85 -0.68 4.46
CA PRO A 32 1.66 -1.83 3.58
C PRO A 32 1.93 -1.38 2.15
N ARG A 33 2.79 -2.15 1.45
CA ARG A 33 3.15 -1.82 0.07
C ARG A 33 1.91 -1.96 -0.81
N VAL A 34 1.37 -0.83 -1.26
CA VAL A 34 0.24 -0.80 -2.19
C VAL A 34 0.72 -0.72 -3.63
N VAL A 35 0.22 -1.61 -4.49
CA VAL A 35 0.41 -1.56 -5.94
C VAL A 35 -0.92 -1.53 -6.67
N THR A 36 -0.92 -1.05 -7.91
CA THR A 36 -2.10 -1.12 -8.79
C THR A 36 -1.94 -2.26 -9.78
N ALA A 37 -2.93 -3.13 -9.86
CA ALA A 37 -3.10 -4.05 -10.98
C ALA A 37 -4.17 -3.49 -11.93
N GLU A 38 -3.97 -3.59 -13.23
CA GLU A 38 -4.87 -3.06 -14.26
C GLU A 38 -5.29 -4.15 -15.23
N SER A 39 -6.53 -4.08 -15.72
CA SER A 39 -6.93 -4.84 -16.88
C SER A 39 -6.40 -4.17 -18.16
N PRO A 40 -6.30 -4.90 -19.28
CA PRO A 40 -6.30 -4.27 -20.59
C PRO A 40 -7.57 -3.44 -20.78
N VAL A 41 -7.50 -2.42 -21.64
CA VAL A 41 -8.71 -1.71 -22.08
C VAL A 41 -9.55 -2.64 -22.96
N ARG A 42 -10.85 -2.72 -22.68
CA ARG A 42 -11.83 -3.51 -23.43
C ARG A 42 -12.80 -2.60 -24.17
N SER A 43 -13.32 -3.06 -25.31
CA SER A 43 -14.47 -2.43 -25.95
C SER A 43 -15.76 -2.94 -25.32
N ILE A 44 -16.74 -2.06 -25.14
CA ILE A 44 -18.12 -2.44 -24.79
C ILE A 44 -19.04 -1.95 -25.91
N GLY A 45 -19.87 -2.85 -26.46
CA GLY A 45 -20.82 -2.51 -27.52
C GLY A 45 -21.93 -1.58 -27.03
N ALA A 46 -22.68 -1.00 -27.97
CA ALA A 46 -23.93 -0.29 -27.67
C ALA A 46 -24.94 -1.25 -27.03
N ASN A 47 -25.65 -0.82 -25.99
CA ASN A 47 -26.64 -1.62 -25.26
C ASN A 47 -26.08 -2.96 -24.73
N GLN A 48 -24.79 -3.00 -24.37
CA GLN A 48 -24.12 -4.20 -23.85
C GLN A 48 -23.72 -4.02 -22.39
N THR A 49 -23.52 -5.17 -21.72
CA THR A 49 -22.87 -5.24 -20.42
C THR A 49 -21.49 -5.88 -20.60
N GLU A 50 -20.49 -5.39 -19.86
CA GLU A 50 -19.17 -6.02 -19.77
C GLU A 50 -18.79 -6.24 -18.30
N THR A 51 -18.15 -7.37 -18.00
CA THR A 51 -17.63 -7.64 -16.66
C THR A 51 -16.13 -7.83 -16.72
N VAL A 52 -15.38 -6.95 -16.07
CA VAL A 52 -13.92 -6.98 -16.06
C VAL A 52 -13.44 -7.36 -14.66
N THR A 53 -12.62 -8.41 -14.58
CA THR A 53 -12.01 -8.86 -13.33
C THR A 53 -10.50 -8.64 -13.38
N VAL A 54 -9.97 -7.96 -12.37
CA VAL A 54 -8.54 -7.74 -12.17
C VAL A 54 -8.05 -8.67 -11.08
N THR A 55 -6.90 -9.30 -11.30
CA THR A 55 -6.26 -10.17 -10.30
C THR A 55 -4.99 -9.49 -9.77
N CYS A 56 -4.95 -9.28 -8.46
CA CYS A 56 -3.77 -8.78 -7.77
C CYS A 56 -2.61 -9.79 -7.81
N PRO A 57 -1.34 -9.33 -7.77
CA PRO A 57 -0.17 -10.20 -7.69
C PRO A 57 -0.25 -11.21 -6.54
N ARG A 58 0.51 -12.30 -6.63
CA ARG A 58 0.63 -13.27 -5.53
C ARG A 58 1.25 -12.57 -4.30
N GLY A 59 0.79 -12.92 -3.10
CA GLY A 59 1.23 -12.30 -1.85
C GLY A 59 0.64 -10.92 -1.58
N THR A 60 -0.42 -10.52 -2.31
CA THR A 60 -1.16 -9.27 -2.05
C THR A 60 -2.66 -9.54 -2.08
N PHE A 61 -3.43 -8.70 -1.39
CA PHE A 61 -4.89 -8.73 -1.32
C PHE A 61 -5.51 -7.57 -2.09
N ALA A 62 -6.62 -7.82 -2.78
CA ALA A 62 -7.40 -6.79 -3.46
C ALA A 62 -8.22 -5.98 -2.43
N VAL A 63 -7.70 -4.83 -2.01
CA VAL A 63 -8.30 -4.02 -0.94
C VAL A 63 -9.29 -2.98 -1.46
N SER A 64 -9.14 -2.56 -2.72
CA SER A 64 -10.10 -1.70 -3.41
C SER A 64 -9.97 -1.85 -4.91
N GLY A 65 -10.91 -1.30 -5.66
CA GLY A 65 -10.81 -1.22 -7.10
C GLY A 65 -11.58 -0.03 -7.66
N GLY A 66 -11.39 0.19 -8.95
CA GLY A 66 -11.98 1.30 -9.67
C GLY A 66 -11.94 1.08 -11.17
N TRP A 67 -12.33 2.09 -11.91
CA TRP A 67 -12.52 2.00 -13.35
C TRP A 67 -12.20 3.30 -14.08
N VAL A 68 -12.02 3.17 -15.38
CA VAL A 68 -12.00 4.26 -16.36
C VAL A 68 -12.97 3.87 -17.48
N VAL A 69 -13.81 4.82 -17.89
CA VAL A 69 -14.76 4.67 -19.00
C VAL A 69 -14.56 5.79 -20.01
N SER A 70 -14.77 5.50 -21.29
CA SER A 70 -14.59 6.50 -22.36
C SER A 70 -15.77 7.46 -22.51
N SER A 71 -16.89 7.20 -21.85
CA SER A 71 -18.14 7.98 -21.98
C SER A 71 -18.90 7.97 -20.66
N ALA A 72 -19.59 9.07 -20.37
CA ALA A 72 -20.50 9.20 -19.23
C ALA A 72 -21.78 8.35 -19.39
N SER A 73 -22.06 7.83 -20.58
CA SER A 73 -23.18 6.91 -20.85
C SER A 73 -22.87 5.44 -20.51
N ILE A 74 -21.69 5.17 -19.95
CA ILE A 74 -21.31 3.84 -19.47
C ILE A 74 -21.42 3.86 -17.95
N ASP A 75 -22.44 3.19 -17.44
CA ASP A 75 -22.69 3.05 -16.02
C ASP A 75 -21.89 1.91 -15.41
N VAL A 76 -21.52 2.08 -14.15
CA VAL A 76 -20.96 1.01 -13.34
C VAL A 76 -22.04 0.46 -12.42
N THR A 77 -22.52 -0.74 -12.78
CA THR A 77 -23.63 -1.42 -12.10
C THR A 77 -23.14 -2.44 -11.06
N GLY A 78 -21.83 -2.62 -10.93
CA GLY A 78 -21.23 -3.46 -9.90
C GLY A 78 -19.76 -3.16 -9.68
N ASN A 79 -19.34 -3.13 -8.42
CA ASN A 79 -17.96 -2.86 -8.00
C ASN A 79 -17.67 -3.62 -6.70
N ARG A 80 -16.98 -4.76 -6.76
CA ARG A 80 -16.73 -5.58 -5.55
C ARG A 80 -15.50 -6.46 -5.65
N ALA A 81 -14.94 -6.82 -4.50
CA ALA A 81 -14.07 -8.00 -4.38
C ALA A 81 -14.87 -9.29 -4.65
N VAL A 82 -14.29 -10.21 -5.42
CA VAL A 82 -14.86 -11.55 -5.69
C VAL A 82 -13.99 -12.68 -5.14
N SER A 83 -12.76 -12.37 -4.73
CA SER A 83 -11.93 -13.18 -3.85
C SER A 83 -10.87 -12.28 -3.19
N ASP A 84 -10.09 -12.84 -2.27
CA ASP A 84 -8.95 -12.19 -1.62
C ASP A 84 -8.02 -11.45 -2.58
N ARG A 85 -7.93 -11.93 -3.83
CA ARG A 85 -7.00 -11.39 -4.84
C ARG A 85 -7.68 -10.86 -6.08
N ARG A 86 -9.02 -10.83 -6.14
CA ARG A 86 -9.74 -10.50 -7.37
C ARG A 86 -10.80 -9.43 -7.11
N TRP A 87 -10.77 -8.42 -7.96
CA TRP A 87 -11.74 -7.33 -7.96
C TRP A 87 -12.48 -7.29 -9.28
N THR A 88 -13.80 -7.17 -9.26
CA THR A 88 -14.65 -7.18 -10.45
C THR A 88 -15.46 -5.90 -10.54
N ILE A 89 -15.45 -5.31 -11.74
CA ILE A 89 -16.31 -4.20 -12.13
C ILE A 89 -17.28 -4.68 -13.21
N ARG A 90 -18.55 -4.33 -13.07
CA ARG A 90 -19.59 -4.56 -14.09
C ARG A 90 -20.00 -3.22 -14.69
N PHE A 91 -19.89 -3.14 -16.01
CA PHE A 91 -20.22 -1.98 -16.83
C PHE A 91 -21.51 -2.24 -17.62
N ALA A 92 -22.34 -1.23 -17.79
CA ALA A 92 -23.47 -1.23 -18.70
C ALA A 92 -23.35 -0.01 -19.62
N ASN A 93 -23.41 -0.22 -20.93
CA ASN A 93 -23.40 0.87 -21.90
C ASN A 93 -24.80 1.03 -22.48
N GLU A 94 -25.54 2.02 -22.01
CA GLU A 94 -26.90 2.32 -22.46
C GLU A 94 -26.93 3.25 -23.69
N ALA A 95 -25.75 3.62 -24.21
CA ALA A 95 -25.66 4.42 -25.41
C ALA A 95 -25.91 3.60 -26.69
N ASN A 96 -26.24 4.33 -27.75
CA ASN A 96 -26.33 3.80 -29.12
C ASN A 96 -24.96 3.71 -29.83
N GLN A 97 -23.85 3.89 -29.11
CA GLN A 97 -22.49 3.82 -29.63
C GLN A 97 -21.63 2.91 -28.76
N SER A 98 -20.59 2.31 -29.33
CA SER A 98 -19.61 1.56 -28.55
C SER A 98 -18.73 2.49 -27.71
N GLY A 99 -18.12 1.93 -26.68
CA GLY A 99 -17.17 2.62 -25.83
C GLY A 99 -16.03 1.74 -25.38
N ARG A 100 -15.22 2.26 -24.47
CA ARG A 100 -14.07 1.57 -23.89
C ARG A 100 -14.15 1.61 -22.37
N VAL A 101 -13.77 0.50 -21.76
CA VAL A 101 -13.75 0.34 -20.30
C VAL A 101 -12.43 -0.27 -19.87
N GLN A 102 -11.96 0.10 -18.69
CA GLN A 102 -10.81 -0.49 -18.04
C GLN A 102 -11.10 -0.58 -16.54
N ALA A 103 -10.69 -1.67 -15.91
CA ALA A 103 -10.78 -1.83 -14.46
C ALA A 103 -9.38 -1.89 -13.84
N PHE A 104 -9.28 -1.48 -12.58
CA PHE A 104 -8.06 -1.63 -11.79
C PHE A 104 -8.38 -2.08 -10.36
N ALA A 105 -7.39 -2.66 -9.69
CA ALA A 105 -7.43 -3.04 -8.29
C ALA A 105 -6.22 -2.45 -7.57
N ARG A 106 -6.43 -1.92 -6.35
CA ARG A 106 -5.35 -1.63 -5.41
C ARG A 106 -5.07 -2.88 -4.60
N CYS A 107 -3.81 -3.27 -4.56
CA CYS A 107 -3.34 -4.52 -3.98
C CYS A 107 -2.37 -4.22 -2.86
N ALA A 108 -2.59 -4.75 -1.66
CA ALA A 108 -1.73 -4.55 -0.48
C ALA A 108 -1.16 -5.89 0.01
N ALA A 109 0.11 -5.91 0.40
CA ALA A 109 0.76 -7.06 1.03
C ALA A 109 0.52 -7.09 2.54
#